data_AF-A0A939CY53-F1
#
_entry.id   AF-A0A939CY53-F1
#
_cell.length_a   1.000
_cell.length_b   1.000
_cell.length_c   1.000
_cell.angle_alpha   90.00
_cell.angle_beta   90.00
_cell.angle_gamma   90.00
#
_symmetry.space_group_name_H-M   'P 1'
#
loop_
_entity.id
_entity.type
_entity.pdbx_description
1 polymer ?
#
loop_
_entity_poly.entity_id
_entity_poly.type
_entity_poly.pdbx_seq_one_letter_code
_entity_poly.pdbx_strand_id
1 'polypeptide(L)' 'MKKHLQTRGYIRSGGRTSAIVLQLLKRLFGEIAEELLAKIQALSLQQLEALVLVLLDFCAIADLEEWLNCKLTG' A
#
# COMPACT_ATOMS: atom_id res chain seq x y z
N MET A 1 -2.30 -38.52 -4.06
CA MET A 1 -2.41 -37.42 -5.05
C MET A 1 -2.26 -36.09 -4.32
N LYS A 2 -1.20 -35.36 -4.68
CA LYS A 2 -0.85 -33.95 -4.44
C LYS A 2 -1.38 -33.28 -3.15
N LYS A 3 -0.53 -33.32 -2.13
CA LYS A 3 -0.58 -32.50 -0.92
C LYS A 3 -0.38 -31.02 -1.33
N HIS A 4 -1.46 -30.24 -1.44
CA HIS A 4 -1.36 -28.78 -1.57
C HIS A 4 -1.15 -28.15 -0.19
N LEU A 5 0.03 -28.38 0.36
CA LEU A 5 0.63 -27.50 1.35
C LEU A 5 1.68 -26.69 0.59
N GLN A 6 1.32 -25.50 0.14
CA GLN A 6 2.29 -24.55 -0.36
C GLN A 6 2.11 -23.21 0.38
N THR A 7 2.88 -23.14 1.47
CA THR A 7 3.60 -21.93 1.89
C THR A 7 2.76 -20.77 2.44
N ARG A 8 2.26 -20.93 3.68
CA ARG A 8 2.18 -19.82 4.65
C ARG A 8 3.60 -19.34 4.94
N GLY A 9 4.14 -18.55 4.03
CA GLY A 9 5.52 -18.09 4.07
C GLY A 9 5.67 -16.81 3.27
N TYR A 10 4.99 -15.75 3.70
CA TYR A 10 5.53 -14.41 3.54
C TYR A 10 5.58 -13.80 4.93
N ILE A 11 6.69 -14.05 5.62
CA ILE A 11 7.19 -13.14 6.65
C ILE A 11 7.51 -11.86 5.88
N ARG A 12 6.49 -11.01 5.67
CA ARG A 12 6.66 -9.73 5.00
C ARG A 12 7.32 -8.81 6.00
N SER A 13 8.64 -8.66 5.92
CA SER A 13 9.36 -7.63 6.68
C SER A 13 8.87 -6.19 6.37
N GLY A 14 8.02 -6.02 5.34
CA GLY A 14 7.24 -4.80 5.05
C GLY A 14 5.82 -4.73 5.65
N GLY A 15 5.38 -5.70 6.46
CA GLY A 15 4.02 -5.74 7.01
C GLY A 15 3.71 -4.61 8.00
N ARG A 16 4.73 -4.03 8.64
CA ARG A 16 4.58 -2.90 9.56
C ARG A 16 4.35 -1.59 8.80
N THR A 17 5.16 -1.31 7.79
CA THR A 17 5.03 -0.08 6.98
C THR A 17 3.73 -0.09 6.19
N SER A 18 3.34 -1.22 5.59
CA SER A 18 2.07 -1.32 4.89
C SER A 18 0.88 -1.10 5.83
N ALA A 19 0.92 -1.64 7.06
CA ALA A 19 -0.14 -1.40 8.04
C ALA A 19 -0.25 0.08 8.43
N ILE A 20 0.89 0.76 8.65
CA ILE A 20 0.92 2.19 8.98
C ILE A 20 0.34 3.04 7.85
N VAL A 21 0.77 2.79 6.60
CA VAL A 21 0.23 3.48 5.42
C VAL A 21 -1.28 3.31 5.34
N LEU A 22 -1.78 2.08 5.50
CA LEU A 22 -3.21 1.80 5.47
C LEU A 22 -3.99 2.49 6.59
N GLN A 23 -3.43 2.57 7.80
CA GLN A 23 -4.04 3.29 8.92
C GLN A 23 -4.07 4.80 8.69
N LEU A 24 -2.98 5.38 8.16
CA LEU A 24 -2.92 6.81 7.87
C LEU A 24 -3.90 7.18 6.77
N LEU A 25 -3.97 6.38 5.71
CA LEU A 25 -4.96 6.55 4.64
C LEU A 25 -6.39 6.52 5.15
N LYS A 26 -6.71 5.55 6.03
CA LYS A 26 -8.03 5.49 6.67
C LYS A 26 -8.33 6.70 7.54
N ARG A 27 -7.31 7.30 8.16
CA ARG A 27 -7.47 8.47 9.02
C ARG A 27 -7.60 9.77 8.25
N LEU A 28 -6.89 9.90 7.13
CA LEU A 28 -6.89 11.10 6.29
C LEU A 28 -8.11 11.14 5.35
N PHE A 29 -8.43 10.01 4.72
CA PHE A 29 -9.44 9.94 3.67
C PHE A 29 -10.67 9.09 4.03
N GLY A 30 -10.65 8.38 5.16
CA GLY A 30 -11.75 7.53 5.59
C GLY A 30 -11.75 6.16 4.89
N GLU A 31 -12.84 5.83 4.21
CA GLU A 31 -12.93 4.54 3.51
C GLU A 31 -12.12 4.59 2.21
N ILE A 32 -11.24 3.61 2.03
CA ILE A 32 -10.38 3.47 0.85
C ILE A 32 -10.91 2.33 0.00
N ALA A 33 -11.03 2.55 -1.31
CA ALA A 33 -11.44 1.53 -2.26
C ALA A 33 -10.49 0.32 -2.27
N GLU A 34 -11.04 -0.89 -2.42
CA GLU A 34 -10.26 -2.13 -2.42
C GLU A 34 -9.19 -2.16 -3.53
N GLU A 35 -9.45 -1.50 -4.66
CA GLU A 35 -8.48 -1.38 -5.76
C GLU A 35 -7.21 -0.61 -5.32
N LEU A 36 -7.37 0.48 -4.56
CA LEU A 36 -6.24 1.24 -4.03
C LEU A 36 -5.47 0.43 -2.99
N LEU A 37 -6.18 -0.32 -2.13
CA LEU A 37 -5.54 -1.22 -1.17
C LEU A 37 -4.68 -2.28 -1.87
N ALA A 38 -5.16 -2.84 -2.98
CA ALA A 38 -4.39 -3.80 -3.78
C ALA A 38 -3.13 -3.16 -4.39
N LYS A 39 -3.26 -1.94 -4.95
CA LYS A 39 -2.12 -1.16 -5.50
C LYS A 39 -1.07 -0.87 -4.42
N ILE A 40 -1.48 -0.46 -3.23
CA ILE A 40 -0.59 -0.16 -2.10
C ILE A 40 0.12 -1.44 -1.62
N GLN A 41 -0.58 -2.58 -1.57
CA GLN A 41 0.02 -3.85 -1.18
C GLN A 41 1.01 -4.42 -2.21
N ALA A 42 0.93 -3.96 -3.47
CA ALA A 42 1.88 -4.30 -4.53
C ALA A 42 3.15 -3.43 -4.49
N LEU A 43 3.19 -2.35 -3.72
CA LEU A 43 4.36 -1.48 -3.60
C LEU A 43 5.51 -2.17 -2.86
N SER A 44 6.73 -1.87 -3.29
CA SER A 44 7.96 -2.24 -2.58
C SER A 44 8.13 -1.44 -1.27
N LEU A 45 8.98 -1.93 -0.36
CA LEU A 45 9.24 -1.26 0.92
C LEU A 45 9.69 0.20 0.74
N GLN A 46 10.61 0.47 -0.21
CA GLN A 46 11.08 1.83 -0.49
C GLN A 46 9.96 2.75 -1.00
N GLN A 47 9.04 2.21 -1.81
CA GLN A 47 7.88 2.97 -2.27
C GLN A 47 6.91 3.25 -1.13
N LEU A 48 6.72 2.30 -0.20
CA LEU A 48 5.89 2.52 0.99
C LEU A 48 6.48 3.58 1.92
N GLU A 49 7.80 3.58 2.14
CA GLU A 49 8.46 4.63 2.92
C GLU A 49 8.35 6.00 2.26
N ALA A 50 8.55 6.08 0.94
CA ALA A 50 8.34 7.31 0.18
C ALA A 50 6.88 7.78 0.24
N LEU A 51 5.92 6.84 0.19
CA LEU A 51 4.50 7.14 0.31
C LEU A 51 4.19 7.77 1.66
N VAL A 52 4.72 7.26 2.78
CA VAL A 52 4.49 7.85 4.12
C VAL A 52 4.94 9.30 4.22
N LEU A 53 6.05 9.66 3.55
CA LEU A 53 6.58 11.02 3.57
C LEU A 53 5.66 11.99 2.83
N VAL A 54 5.22 11.63 1.61
CA VAL A 54 4.35 12.49 0.80
C VAL A 54 2.88 12.44 1.24
N LEU A 55 2.48 11.42 2.00
CA LEU A 55 1.10 11.25 2.48
C LEU A 55 0.62 12.45 3.31
N LEU A 56 1.56 13.08 4.01
CA LEU A 56 1.29 14.24 4.87
C LEU A 56 1.01 15.51 4.06
N ASP A 57 1.42 15.56 2.79
CA ASP A 57 1.19 16.68 1.87
C ASP A 57 -0.09 16.50 1.04
N PHE A 58 -0.71 15.32 1.05
CA PHE A 58 -1.93 15.07 0.29
C PHE A 58 -3.12 15.80 0.89
N CYS A 59 -3.85 16.52 0.04
CA CYS A 59 -5.07 17.24 0.41
C CYS A 59 -6.33 16.44 0.06
N ALA A 60 -6.24 15.53 -0.92
CA ALA A 60 -7.35 14.71 -1.39
C ALA A 60 -6.91 13.29 -1.74
N ILE A 61 -7.89 12.38 -1.83
CA ILE A 61 -7.65 11.01 -2.31
C ILE A 61 -7.11 10.99 -3.75
N ALA A 62 -7.46 12.00 -4.56
CA ALA A 62 -6.95 12.15 -5.92
C ALA A 62 -5.41 12.27 -5.97
N ASP A 63 -4.79 12.95 -5.00
CA ASP A 63 -3.32 13.08 -4.92
C ASP A 63 -2.66 11.70 -4.74
N LEU A 64 -3.29 10.82 -3.94
CA LEU A 64 -2.86 9.44 -3.76
C LEU A 64 -3.00 8.63 -5.05
N GLU A 65 -4.12 8.77 -5.75
CA GLU A 65 -4.38 8.07 -7.01
C GLU A 65 -3.36 8.45 -8.08
N GLU A 66 -3.08 9.74 -8.24
CA GLU A 66 -2.06 10.24 -9.16
C GLU A 66 -0.66 9.74 -8.79
N TRP A 67 -0.31 9.75 -7.50
CA TRP A 67 0.97 9.23 -7.03
C TRP A 67 1.13 7.74 -7.32
N LEU A 68 0.10 6.94 -7.04
CA LEU A 68 0.11 5.49 -7.30
C LEU A 68 0.23 5.22 -8.81
N ASN A 69 -0.49 5.97 -9.65
CA ASN A 69 -0.40 5.84 -11.10
C ASN A 69 1.02 6.17 -11.61
N CYS A 70 1.63 7.24 -11.12
CA CYS A 70 3.00 7.62 -11.47
C CYS A 70 4.03 6.54 -11.09
N LYS A 71 3.84 5.84 -9.96
CA LYS A 71 4.77 4.78 -9.50
C LYS A 71 4.53 3.40 -10.09
N LEU A 72 3.35 3.14 -10.65
CA LEU A 72 2.99 1.85 -11.27
C LEU A 72 3.19 1.84 -12.79
N THR A 73 3.38 3.00 -13.43
CA THR A 73 3.54 3.13 -14.89
C THR A 73 5.02 3.21 -15.32
N GLY A 74 5.90 2.46 -14.65
CA GLY A 74 7.33 2.36 -14.96
C GLY A 74 7.72 1.02 -15.55
#